data_AF-F4PXV3-F1
#
_entry.id   AF-F4PXV3-F1
#
_cell.length_a   1.000
_cell.length_b   1.000
_cell.length_c   1.000
_cell.angle_alpha   90.00
_cell.angle_beta   90.00
_cell.angle_gamma   90.00
#
_symmetry.space_group_name_H-M   'P 1'
#
loop_
_entity.id
_entity.type
_entity.pdbx_description
1 polymer ?
#
loop_
_entity_poly.entity_id
_entity_poly.type
_entity_poly.pdbx_seq_one_letter_code
_entity_poly.pdbx_strand_id
1 'polypeptide(L)'
;MTLQILGRQKNKNNDEKVKTKIDETLFRRVWNNIVLQRLICSKIKDYLSKEDRVALITGPAKVIERYKADPSQFIKSNNNSILSLFYCECLTVDLCMMYFDTYCSKVPVAAVIDALSVNRRSYIDTWLFRRAFDIFKDRGIKPESMTSIYTWRNVIKSNNVEFYNYAKSVLPMLERHHFLDDLVPIATQPENDPWSKSVHRLPGTDLLAQLLDDLIDLDPTENWLERVNFSYLAENGLVDILETIHKHAGSCIPMLVKPKYISKYQSQSGRQLNEHTMMVAIQNKQINSIRCLYKVFNIPLSHANLMLVARTCDLPFIIALHNIEPEAGRLYTIFLHVVSFNFGLHFPPNDPQCYIFRKEFIDHVKPLNFINKILEQQINTDFSIGKWPRIKYQPRNAQHHFTIFQQSGDDTNIPSLSFD
;
A
#
# COMPACT_ATOMS: atom_id res chain seq x y z
N MET A 1 -58.97 -2.87 -10.01
CA MET A 1 -58.94 -4.28 -10.42
C MET A 1 -58.76 -4.34 -11.93
N THR A 2 -57.56 -4.59 -12.46
CA THR A 2 -56.84 -5.87 -12.72
C THR A 2 -57.00 -6.37 -14.17
N LEU A 3 -55.90 -6.25 -14.94
CA LEU A 3 -55.25 -7.24 -15.81
C LEU A 3 -56.08 -8.27 -16.61
N GLN A 4 -55.95 -8.22 -17.95
CA GLN A 4 -55.83 -9.37 -18.87
C GLN A 4 -54.88 -8.95 -20.02
N ILE A 5 -53.61 -9.36 -20.03
CA ILE A 5 -53.06 -10.58 -20.66
C ILE A 5 -53.45 -10.73 -22.15
N LEU A 6 -52.67 -10.09 -23.03
CA LEU A 6 -52.39 -10.57 -24.39
C LEU A 6 -50.99 -11.21 -24.30
N GLY A 7 -50.70 -12.44 -24.70
CA GLY A 7 -51.31 -13.31 -25.69
C GLY A 7 -50.12 -14.03 -26.32
N ARG A 8 -49.69 -15.15 -25.71
CA ARG A 8 -48.59 -15.99 -26.23
C ARG A 8 -49.06 -16.65 -27.54
N GLN A 9 -48.54 -16.22 -28.69
CA GLN A 9 -48.46 -17.08 -29.86
C GLN A 9 -47.23 -17.99 -29.71
N LYS A 10 -47.47 -19.28 -29.51
CA LYS A 10 -46.48 -20.34 -29.68
C LYS A 10 -46.23 -20.51 -31.18
N ASN A 11 -45.16 -19.92 -31.70
CA ASN A 11 -44.56 -20.43 -32.94
C ASN A 11 -43.77 -21.69 -32.58
N LYS A 12 -44.37 -22.84 -32.89
CA LYS A 12 -43.65 -24.09 -33.14
C LYS A 12 -42.94 -23.92 -34.49
N ASN A 13 -41.68 -24.33 -34.56
CA ASN A 13 -40.77 -24.30 -35.72
C ASN A 13 -39.98 -22.99 -35.85
N ASN A 14 -38.86 -22.93 -35.12
CA ASN A 14 -37.56 -22.46 -35.62
C ASN A 14 -36.51 -22.67 -34.50
N ASP A 15 -36.19 -23.95 -34.23
CA ASP A 15 -34.98 -24.34 -33.49
C ASP A 15 -33.74 -24.32 -34.44
N GLU A 16 -33.61 -23.28 -35.25
CA GLU A 16 -32.29 -22.91 -35.76
C GLU A 16 -31.61 -22.11 -34.65
N LYS A 17 -30.69 -22.77 -33.95
CA LYS A 17 -29.71 -22.13 -33.06
C LYS A 17 -28.95 -21.07 -33.88
N VAL A 18 -29.47 -19.85 -33.90
CA VAL A 18 -28.69 -18.66 -34.21
C VAL A 18 -27.64 -18.59 -33.11
N LYS A 19 -26.46 -19.19 -33.36
CA LYS A 19 -25.23 -18.87 -32.61
C LYS A 19 -24.94 -17.40 -32.92
N THR A 20 -25.59 -16.52 -32.17
CA THR A 20 -25.21 -15.11 -32.10
C THR A 20 -23.76 -15.11 -31.66
N LYS A 21 -22.86 -14.84 -32.61
CA LYS A 21 -21.43 -14.72 -32.36
C LYS A 21 -21.30 -13.54 -31.41
N ILE A 22 -21.05 -13.84 -30.13
CA ILE A 22 -20.85 -12.82 -29.11
C ILE A 22 -19.65 -11.99 -29.58
N ASP A 23 -19.86 -10.69 -29.77
CA ASP A 23 -18.77 -9.77 -30.05
C ASP A 23 -17.85 -9.76 -28.82
N GLU A 24 -16.69 -10.40 -28.94
CA GLU A 24 -15.71 -10.51 -27.86
C GLU A 24 -15.27 -9.14 -27.34
N THR A 25 -15.24 -8.13 -28.20
CA THR A 25 -14.87 -6.76 -27.83
C THR A 25 -15.93 -6.15 -26.93
N LEU A 26 -17.20 -6.31 -27.30
CA LEU A 26 -18.33 -5.86 -26.51
C LEU A 26 -18.41 -6.65 -25.20
N PHE A 27 -18.23 -7.97 -25.25
CA PHE A 27 -18.21 -8.85 -24.08
C PHE A 27 -17.11 -8.46 -23.09
N ARG A 28 -15.87 -8.24 -23.56
CA ARG A 28 -14.76 -7.77 -22.71
C ARG A 28 -15.05 -6.39 -22.13
N ARG A 29 -15.61 -5.46 -22.90
CA ARG A 29 -15.99 -4.13 -22.39
C ARG A 29 -17.07 -4.20 -21.30
N VAL A 30 -18.08 -5.05 -21.49
CA VAL A 30 -19.16 -5.27 -20.53
C VAL A 30 -18.64 -6.00 -19.28
N TRP A 31 -17.78 -7.00 -19.46
CA TRP A 31 -17.27 -7.83 -18.37
C TRP A 31 -16.08 -7.20 -17.63
N ASN A 32 -15.35 -6.25 -18.21
CA ASN A 32 -14.36 -5.46 -17.48
C ASN A 32 -14.99 -4.29 -16.70
N ASN A 33 -16.27 -3.99 -16.96
CA ASN A 33 -17.01 -2.96 -16.25
C ASN A 33 -17.78 -3.59 -15.08
N ILE A 34 -17.23 -3.49 -13.87
CA ILE A 34 -17.81 -4.13 -12.67
C ILE A 34 -19.25 -3.65 -12.40
N VAL A 35 -19.63 -2.46 -12.87
CA VAL A 35 -20.97 -1.92 -12.65
C VAL A 35 -21.96 -2.54 -13.62
N LEU A 36 -21.59 -2.70 -14.89
CA LEU A 36 -22.39 -3.46 -15.86
C LEU A 36 -22.47 -4.93 -15.47
N GLN A 37 -21.36 -5.53 -15.01
CA GLN A 37 -21.39 -6.85 -14.39
C GLN A 37 -22.38 -6.88 -13.21
N ARG A 38 -22.30 -5.97 -12.24
CA ARG A 38 -23.23 -5.87 -11.11
C ARG A 38 -24.68 -5.69 -11.56
N LEU A 39 -24.92 -4.91 -12.61
CA LEU A 39 -26.25 -4.64 -13.16
C LEU A 39 -26.81 -5.87 -13.89
N ILE A 40 -26.00 -6.55 -14.69
CA ILE A 40 -26.33 -7.82 -15.35
C ILE A 40 -26.57 -8.90 -14.29
N CYS A 41 -25.65 -9.07 -13.34
CA CYS A 41 -25.77 -9.96 -12.20
C CYS A 41 -27.03 -9.69 -11.37
N SER A 42 -27.44 -8.42 -11.20
CA SER A 42 -28.70 -8.08 -10.53
C SER A 42 -29.95 -8.51 -11.32
N LYS A 43 -29.84 -8.61 -12.65
CA LYS A 43 -30.91 -9.07 -13.54
C LYS A 43 -30.96 -10.59 -13.68
N ILE A 44 -29.81 -11.27 -13.55
CA ILE A 44 -29.71 -12.73 -13.58
C ILE A 44 -29.65 -13.37 -12.19
N LYS A 45 -29.84 -12.58 -11.12
CA LYS A 45 -29.69 -13.01 -9.71
C LYS A 45 -30.48 -14.28 -9.38
N ASP A 46 -31.63 -14.47 -10.02
CA ASP A 46 -32.51 -15.61 -9.80
C ASP A 46 -32.04 -16.89 -10.51
N TYR A 47 -30.99 -16.80 -11.33
CA TYR A 47 -30.36 -17.91 -12.05
C TYR A 47 -28.97 -18.27 -11.50
N LEU A 48 -28.44 -17.52 -10.54
CA LEU A 48 -27.12 -17.77 -9.91
C LEU A 48 -27.23 -18.78 -8.74
N SER A 49 -26.11 -19.38 -8.36
CA SER A 49 -25.99 -20.25 -7.16
C SER A 49 -26.30 -19.47 -5.88
N LYS A 50 -26.56 -20.17 -4.77
CA LYS A 50 -26.92 -19.52 -3.50
C LYS A 50 -25.72 -18.77 -2.91
N GLU A 51 -24.52 -19.30 -3.07
CA GLU A 51 -23.26 -18.69 -2.65
C GLU A 51 -22.94 -17.41 -3.45
N ASP A 52 -23.09 -17.43 -4.78
CA ASP A 52 -22.83 -16.27 -5.64
C ASP A 52 -23.85 -15.14 -5.40
N ARG A 53 -25.11 -15.50 -5.09
CA ARG A 53 -26.13 -14.53 -4.68
C ARG A 53 -25.75 -13.81 -3.39
N VAL A 54 -25.20 -14.50 -2.40
CA VAL A 54 -24.82 -13.89 -1.12
C VAL A 54 -23.69 -12.88 -1.32
N ALA A 55 -22.71 -13.17 -2.17
CA ALA A 55 -21.64 -12.23 -2.53
C ALA A 55 -22.16 -10.98 -3.27
N LEU A 56 -23.22 -11.11 -4.08
CA LEU A 56 -23.86 -9.99 -4.79
C LEU A 56 -24.85 -9.17 -3.92
N ILE A 57 -25.51 -9.81 -2.95
CA ILE A 57 -26.58 -9.22 -2.13
C ILE A 57 -26.04 -8.50 -0.87
N THR A 58 -24.83 -8.83 -0.42
CA THR A 58 -24.22 -8.22 0.76
C THR A 58 -23.75 -6.78 0.49
N GLY A 59 -24.69 -5.83 0.55
CA GLY A 59 -24.45 -4.39 0.60
C GLY A 59 -25.03 -3.63 -0.60
N PRO A 60 -24.41 -3.69 -1.80
CA PRO A 60 -24.76 -2.83 -2.94
C PRO A 60 -26.21 -3.00 -3.41
N ALA A 61 -26.72 -4.23 -3.48
CA ALA A 61 -28.08 -4.51 -3.96
C ALA A 61 -29.17 -3.80 -3.14
N LYS A 62 -29.05 -3.78 -1.80
CA LYS A 62 -29.99 -3.09 -0.91
C LYS A 62 -29.97 -1.58 -1.09
N VAL A 63 -28.79 -0.99 -1.32
CA VAL A 63 -28.64 0.44 -1.57
C VAL A 63 -29.29 0.81 -2.91
N ILE A 64 -29.09 -0.03 -3.93
CA ILE A 64 -29.70 0.14 -5.26
C ILE A 64 -31.23 0.02 -5.20
N GLU A 65 -31.77 -0.95 -4.46
CA GLU A 65 -33.21 -1.11 -4.29
C GLU A 65 -33.85 0.11 -3.61
N ARG A 66 -33.24 0.62 -2.53
CA ARG A 66 -33.72 1.86 -1.86
C ARG A 66 -33.64 3.07 -2.78
N TYR A 67 -32.54 3.21 -3.51
CA TYR A 67 -32.33 4.32 -4.44
C TYR A 67 -33.32 4.31 -5.61
N LYS A 68 -33.69 3.12 -6.11
CA LYS A 68 -34.69 2.95 -7.19
C LYS A 68 -36.13 3.11 -6.71
N ALA A 69 -36.42 2.80 -5.44
CA ALA A 69 -37.77 2.84 -4.90
C ALA A 69 -38.28 4.28 -4.66
N ASP A 70 -37.48 5.11 -3.98
CA ASP A 70 -37.83 6.51 -3.71
C ASP A 70 -36.58 7.33 -3.34
N PRO A 71 -36.16 8.29 -4.20
CA PRO A 71 -35.04 9.20 -3.92
C PRO A 71 -35.19 10.00 -2.63
N SER A 72 -36.42 10.35 -2.23
CA SER A 72 -36.69 11.12 -1.01
C SER A 72 -36.48 10.27 0.24
N GLN A 73 -36.91 9.00 0.22
CA GLN A 73 -36.58 8.04 1.28
C GLN A 73 -35.09 7.75 1.33
N PHE A 74 -34.42 7.69 0.16
CA PHE A 74 -32.98 7.52 0.11
C PHE A 74 -32.25 8.66 0.82
N ILE A 75 -32.63 9.93 0.54
CA ILE A 75 -32.10 11.10 1.26
C ILE A 75 -32.34 10.98 2.78
N LYS A 76 -33.58 10.65 3.20
CA LYS A 76 -33.93 10.50 4.62
C LYS A 76 -33.08 9.43 5.31
N SER A 77 -32.85 8.30 4.64
CA SER A 77 -32.06 7.19 5.17
C SER A 77 -30.56 7.50 5.28
N ASN A 78 -30.09 8.56 4.62
CA ASN A 78 -28.70 9.02 4.65
C ASN A 78 -28.62 10.39 5.34
N ASN A 79 -29.16 10.50 6.56
CA ASN A 79 -29.09 11.69 7.42
C ASN A 79 -29.62 12.97 6.74
N ASN A 80 -30.64 12.86 5.88
CA ASN A 80 -31.19 13.96 5.09
C ASN A 80 -30.17 14.65 4.16
N SER A 81 -29.05 13.99 3.83
CA SER A 81 -28.04 14.54 2.95
C SER A 81 -28.42 14.36 1.48
N ILE A 82 -28.76 15.46 0.80
CA ILE A 82 -29.05 15.48 -0.65
C ILE A 82 -27.85 14.95 -1.46
N LEU A 83 -26.62 15.23 -1.00
CA LEU A 83 -25.39 14.76 -1.64
C LEU A 83 -25.32 13.23 -1.78
N SER A 84 -26.06 12.50 -0.93
CA SER A 84 -26.18 11.04 -0.99
C SER A 84 -26.61 10.51 -2.36
N LEU A 85 -27.45 11.27 -3.07
CA LEU A 85 -27.89 10.90 -4.41
C LEU A 85 -26.72 10.78 -5.39
N PHE A 86 -25.70 11.62 -5.24
CA PHE A 86 -24.57 11.70 -6.16
C PHE A 86 -23.47 10.66 -5.85
N TYR A 87 -23.43 10.11 -4.64
CA TYR A 87 -22.54 9.00 -4.27
C TYR A 87 -23.00 7.62 -4.79
N CYS A 88 -24.21 7.52 -5.36
CA CYS A 88 -24.80 6.23 -5.72
C CYS A 88 -24.11 5.59 -6.94
N GLU A 89 -23.72 4.31 -6.84
CA GLU A 89 -23.11 3.56 -7.95
C GLU A 89 -24.03 3.42 -9.18
N CYS A 90 -25.34 3.53 -8.98
CA CYS A 90 -26.33 3.46 -10.06
C CYS A 90 -26.66 4.80 -10.70
N LEU A 91 -26.01 5.88 -10.29
CA LEU A 91 -26.22 7.20 -10.87
C LEU A 91 -25.87 7.17 -12.36
N THR A 92 -26.82 7.59 -13.20
CA THR A 92 -26.59 7.90 -14.61
C THR A 92 -26.40 9.40 -14.76
N VAL A 93 -25.85 9.83 -15.89
CA VAL A 93 -25.67 11.24 -16.20
C VAL A 93 -27.03 11.97 -16.21
N ASP A 94 -28.06 11.38 -16.81
CA ASP A 94 -29.40 11.99 -16.87
C ASP A 94 -30.00 12.17 -15.46
N LEU A 95 -29.84 11.16 -14.59
CA LEU A 95 -30.28 11.25 -13.19
C LEU A 95 -29.46 12.29 -12.42
N CYS A 96 -28.15 12.37 -12.66
CA CYS A 96 -27.29 13.39 -12.07
C CYS A 96 -27.78 14.78 -12.43
N MET A 97 -28.09 15.04 -13.71
CA MET A 97 -28.60 16.33 -14.16
C MET A 97 -29.98 16.63 -13.61
N MET A 98 -30.89 15.66 -13.63
CA MET A 98 -32.22 15.80 -13.04
C MET A 98 -32.14 16.18 -11.56
N TYR A 99 -31.32 15.49 -10.76
CA TYR A 99 -31.13 15.83 -9.35
C TYR A 99 -30.43 17.16 -9.14
N PHE A 100 -29.42 17.47 -9.96
CA PHE A 100 -28.79 18.78 -9.90
C PHE A 100 -29.83 19.88 -10.16
N ASP A 101 -30.61 19.78 -11.24
CA ASP A 101 -31.64 20.77 -11.56
C ASP A 101 -32.72 20.89 -10.49
N THR A 102 -33.07 19.78 -9.83
CA THR A 102 -34.04 19.78 -8.72
C THR A 102 -33.49 20.44 -7.46
N TYR A 103 -32.17 20.32 -7.20
CA TYR A 103 -31.56 20.69 -5.92
C TYR A 103 -30.42 21.73 -6.03
N CYS A 104 -30.21 22.35 -7.19
CA CYS A 104 -29.08 23.25 -7.46
C CYS A 104 -29.07 24.48 -6.56
N SER A 105 -30.25 24.92 -6.09
CA SER A 105 -30.37 26.01 -5.12
C SER A 105 -29.90 25.64 -3.71
N LYS A 106 -29.74 24.34 -3.42
CA LYS A 106 -29.39 23.80 -2.09
C LYS A 106 -28.00 23.16 -2.06
N VAL A 107 -27.42 22.86 -3.22
CA VAL A 107 -26.16 22.12 -3.32
C VAL A 107 -25.21 22.84 -4.27
N PRO A 108 -24.02 23.26 -3.82
CA PRO A 108 -23.04 23.88 -4.70
C PRO A 108 -22.48 22.85 -5.70
N VAL A 109 -22.19 23.28 -6.92
CA VAL A 109 -21.67 22.39 -7.99
C VAL A 109 -20.38 21.70 -7.58
N ALA A 110 -19.47 22.37 -6.87
CA ALA A 110 -18.24 21.77 -6.34
C ALA A 110 -18.53 20.56 -5.44
N ALA A 111 -19.56 20.62 -4.58
CA ALA A 111 -19.92 19.49 -3.74
C ALA A 111 -20.52 18.32 -4.53
N VAL A 112 -21.15 18.59 -5.67
CA VAL A 112 -21.62 17.54 -6.59
C VAL A 112 -20.44 16.89 -7.30
N ILE A 113 -19.48 17.66 -7.79
CA ILE A 113 -18.24 17.15 -8.39
C ILE A 113 -17.43 16.34 -7.37
N ASP A 114 -17.33 16.83 -6.13
CA ASP A 114 -16.74 16.08 -5.00
C ASP A 114 -17.46 14.73 -4.82
N ALA A 115 -18.79 14.73 -4.83
CA ALA A 115 -19.57 13.51 -4.67
C ALA A 115 -19.41 12.51 -5.82
N LEU A 116 -19.30 13.01 -7.06
CA LEU A 116 -19.01 12.20 -8.23
C LEU A 116 -17.57 11.65 -8.21
N SER A 117 -16.60 12.42 -7.70
CA SER A 117 -15.20 12.00 -7.65
C SER A 117 -14.95 10.83 -6.69
N VAL A 118 -15.68 10.76 -5.58
CA VAL A 118 -15.61 9.61 -4.64
C VAL A 118 -16.58 8.48 -5.00
N ASN A 119 -17.35 8.65 -6.08
CA ASN A 119 -18.24 7.59 -6.55
C ASN A 119 -17.39 6.36 -6.91
N ARG A 120 -17.75 5.18 -6.40
CA ARG A 120 -16.96 3.95 -6.59
C ARG A 120 -16.76 3.57 -8.05
N ARG A 121 -17.60 4.06 -8.97
CA ARG A 121 -17.40 3.89 -10.42
C ARG A 121 -16.08 4.52 -10.88
N SER A 122 -15.70 5.66 -10.29
CA SER A 122 -14.52 6.44 -10.66
C SER A 122 -13.19 5.72 -10.43
N TYR A 123 -13.18 4.64 -9.64
CA TYR A 123 -12.02 3.77 -9.44
C TYR A 123 -11.75 2.85 -10.64
N ILE A 124 -12.71 2.69 -11.55
CA ILE A 124 -12.61 1.78 -12.71
C ILE A 124 -12.84 2.54 -14.01
N ASP A 125 -13.82 3.44 -14.03
CA ASP A 125 -14.27 4.14 -15.22
C ASP A 125 -14.50 5.62 -14.91
N THR A 126 -14.11 6.47 -15.83
CA THR A 126 -14.18 7.93 -15.69
C THR A 126 -15.43 8.52 -16.34
N TRP A 127 -16.19 7.73 -17.10
CA TRP A 127 -17.26 8.23 -17.98
C TRP A 127 -18.32 9.09 -17.27
N LEU A 128 -18.82 8.65 -16.11
CA LEU A 128 -19.84 9.40 -15.37
C LEU A 128 -19.32 10.78 -14.95
N PHE A 129 -18.10 10.82 -14.42
CA PHE A 129 -17.46 12.06 -13.99
C PHE A 129 -17.20 12.98 -15.19
N ARG A 130 -16.60 12.44 -16.27
CA ARG A 130 -16.31 13.17 -17.51
C ARG A 130 -17.57 13.82 -18.06
N ARG A 131 -18.62 13.03 -18.26
CA ARG A 131 -19.83 13.49 -18.90
C ARG A 131 -20.61 14.49 -18.04
N ALA A 132 -20.66 14.29 -16.73
CA ALA A 132 -21.27 15.27 -15.83
C ALA A 132 -20.51 16.60 -15.87
N PHE A 133 -19.17 16.55 -15.83
CA PHE A 133 -18.32 17.74 -15.94
C PHE A 133 -18.54 18.49 -17.26
N ASP A 134 -18.55 17.78 -18.39
CA ASP A 134 -18.80 18.38 -19.71
C ASP A 134 -20.15 19.10 -19.75
N ILE A 135 -21.22 18.48 -19.22
CA ILE A 135 -22.55 19.11 -19.21
C ILE A 135 -22.57 20.36 -18.33
N PHE A 136 -21.89 20.35 -17.18
CA PHE A 136 -21.79 21.54 -16.34
C PHE A 136 -21.02 22.66 -17.05
N LYS A 137 -19.93 22.32 -17.74
CA LYS A 137 -19.17 23.25 -18.57
C LYS A 137 -20.02 23.84 -19.71
N ASP A 138 -20.77 23.00 -20.42
CA ASP A 138 -21.68 23.40 -21.50
C ASP A 138 -22.80 24.34 -20.99
N ARG A 139 -23.17 24.22 -19.72
CA ARG A 139 -24.10 25.12 -19.02
C ARG A 139 -23.45 26.42 -18.52
N GLY A 140 -22.19 26.68 -18.91
CA GLY A 140 -21.46 27.89 -18.57
C GLY A 140 -20.83 27.89 -17.17
N ILE A 141 -20.81 26.75 -16.47
CA ILE A 141 -20.15 26.64 -15.17
C ILE A 141 -18.64 26.57 -15.41
N LYS A 142 -17.90 27.47 -14.77
CA LYS A 142 -16.45 27.57 -14.93
C LYS A 142 -15.72 26.45 -14.15
N PRO A 143 -14.66 25.82 -14.71
CA PRO A 143 -13.88 24.79 -14.01
C PRO A 143 -13.39 25.18 -12.61
N GLU A 144 -13.03 26.44 -12.40
CA GLU A 144 -12.58 26.98 -11.12
C GLU A 144 -13.67 26.90 -10.03
N SER A 145 -14.94 26.93 -10.43
CA SER A 145 -16.08 26.80 -9.51
C SER A 145 -16.48 25.34 -9.23
N MET A 146 -15.89 24.40 -9.99
CA MET A 146 -16.12 22.96 -9.88
C MET A 146 -14.98 22.25 -9.13
N THR A 147 -13.78 22.85 -9.09
CA THR A 147 -12.62 22.29 -8.40
C THR A 147 -12.73 22.44 -6.89
N SER A 148 -12.25 21.43 -6.17
CA SER A 148 -12.15 21.45 -4.72
C SER A 148 -10.99 20.57 -4.26
N ILE A 149 -10.47 20.83 -3.07
CA ILE A 149 -9.46 19.98 -2.43
C ILE A 149 -9.95 18.54 -2.27
N TYR A 150 -11.24 18.35 -2.02
CA TYR A 150 -11.83 17.02 -1.85
C TYR A 150 -11.90 16.26 -3.18
N THR A 151 -12.24 16.94 -4.28
CA THR A 151 -12.25 16.35 -5.63
C THR A 151 -10.90 15.73 -5.94
N TRP A 152 -9.82 16.51 -5.80
CA TRP A 152 -8.48 16.00 -6.07
C TRP A 152 -8.05 14.89 -5.11
N ARG A 153 -8.34 15.02 -3.81
CA ARG A 153 -8.07 13.94 -2.85
C ARG A 153 -8.75 12.64 -3.26
N ASN A 154 -9.99 12.70 -3.75
CA ASN A 154 -10.73 11.53 -4.23
C ASN A 154 -10.17 10.97 -5.54
N VAL A 155 -9.76 11.84 -6.46
CA VAL A 155 -9.04 11.44 -7.69
C VAL A 155 -7.78 10.67 -7.35
N ILE A 156 -6.94 11.17 -6.45
CA ILE A 156 -5.71 10.48 -6.04
C ILE A 156 -6.03 9.17 -5.30
N LYS A 157 -6.98 9.18 -4.36
CA LYS A 157 -7.43 7.96 -3.64
C LYS A 157 -7.96 6.88 -4.56
N SER A 158 -8.54 7.26 -5.72
CA SER A 158 -9.08 6.30 -6.67
C SER A 158 -8.03 5.36 -7.25
N ASN A 159 -6.74 5.76 -7.18
CA ASN A 159 -5.62 5.09 -7.82
C ASN A 159 -5.83 4.84 -9.33
N ASN A 160 -6.67 5.66 -9.97
CA ASN A 160 -7.02 5.53 -11.38
C ASN A 160 -6.27 6.58 -12.22
N VAL A 161 -5.24 6.12 -12.93
CA VAL A 161 -4.40 6.94 -13.83
C VAL A 161 -5.22 7.68 -14.88
N GLU A 162 -6.22 7.04 -15.46
CA GLU A 162 -7.08 7.67 -16.46
C GLU A 162 -7.92 8.80 -15.84
N PHE A 163 -8.38 8.60 -14.60
CA PHE A 163 -9.13 9.61 -13.88
C PHE A 163 -8.26 10.81 -13.51
N TYR A 164 -7.05 10.55 -13.02
CA TYR A 164 -6.05 11.57 -12.73
C TYR A 164 -5.73 12.42 -13.96
N ASN A 165 -5.39 11.79 -15.07
CA ASN A 165 -5.09 12.49 -16.33
C ASN A 165 -6.25 13.35 -16.82
N TYR A 166 -7.47 12.83 -16.75
CA TYR A 166 -8.64 13.60 -17.12
C TYR A 166 -8.83 14.80 -16.19
N ALA A 167 -8.82 14.58 -14.87
CA ALA A 167 -8.98 15.64 -13.89
C ALA A 167 -7.93 16.75 -14.10
N LYS A 168 -6.66 16.39 -14.29
CA LYS A 168 -5.57 17.32 -14.62
C LYS A 168 -5.83 18.13 -15.89
N SER A 169 -6.43 17.51 -16.92
CA SER A 169 -6.71 18.20 -18.19
C SER A 169 -7.86 19.21 -18.12
N VAL A 170 -8.77 19.08 -17.15
CA VAL A 170 -10.02 19.87 -17.11
C VAL A 170 -10.20 20.71 -15.85
N LEU A 171 -9.58 20.33 -14.74
CA LEU A 171 -9.67 21.02 -13.46
C LEU A 171 -8.38 21.80 -13.20
N PRO A 172 -8.49 23.06 -12.77
CA PRO A 172 -7.31 23.78 -12.33
C PRO A 172 -6.73 23.09 -11.08
N MET A 173 -5.42 22.91 -11.12
CA MET A 173 -4.64 22.47 -9.97
C MET A 173 -4.60 23.60 -8.95
N LEU A 174 -4.87 23.30 -7.68
CA LEU A 174 -5.01 24.33 -6.65
C LEU A 174 -3.62 24.86 -6.26
N GLU A 175 -3.36 26.16 -6.49
CA GLU A 175 -2.05 26.84 -6.33
C GLU A 175 -1.49 26.89 -4.89
N ARG A 176 -2.15 26.28 -3.89
CA ARG A 176 -1.68 26.37 -2.49
C ARG A 176 -0.67 25.26 -2.18
N HIS A 177 0.52 25.67 -1.74
CA HIS A 177 1.61 24.80 -1.29
C HIS A 177 1.14 23.74 -0.26
N HIS A 178 0.19 24.09 0.60
CA HIS A 178 -0.39 23.17 1.58
C HIS A 178 -1.19 21.99 1.01
N PHE A 179 -1.59 22.04 -0.26
CA PHE A 179 -2.43 21.03 -0.89
C PHE A 179 -1.61 19.94 -1.59
N LEU A 180 -0.53 20.29 -2.27
CA LEU A 180 0.39 19.34 -2.93
C LEU A 180 1.05 18.42 -1.90
N ASP A 181 1.39 19.00 -0.76
CA ASP A 181 1.80 18.34 0.48
C ASP A 181 0.94 17.13 0.90
N ASP A 182 -0.36 17.14 0.60
CA ASP A 182 -1.29 16.08 1.03
C ASP A 182 -1.55 15.04 -0.07
N LEU A 183 -1.27 15.34 -1.35
CA LEU A 183 -1.58 14.43 -2.44
C LEU A 183 -0.65 13.21 -2.45
N VAL A 184 0.66 13.42 -2.30
CA VAL A 184 1.63 12.33 -2.31
C VAL A 184 1.41 11.37 -1.14
N PRO A 185 1.25 11.83 0.12
CA PRO A 185 0.92 10.93 1.23
C PRO A 185 -0.34 10.09 0.99
N ILE A 186 -1.38 10.67 0.37
CA ILE A 186 -2.60 9.94 0.02
C ILE A 186 -2.33 8.86 -1.02
N ALA A 187 -1.57 9.18 -2.08
CA ALA A 187 -1.18 8.21 -3.11
C ALA A 187 -0.34 7.05 -2.56
N THR A 188 0.44 7.29 -1.49
CA THR A 188 1.28 6.25 -0.85
C THR A 188 0.52 5.30 0.08
N GLN A 189 -0.75 5.58 0.40
CA GLN A 189 -1.56 4.79 1.34
C GLN A 189 -2.91 4.33 0.74
N PRO A 190 -2.90 3.57 -0.38
CA PRO A 190 -4.14 3.14 -1.03
C PRO A 190 -4.99 2.21 -0.15
N GLU A 191 -4.40 1.53 0.84
CA GLU A 191 -5.09 0.54 1.67
C GLU A 191 -6.01 1.13 2.76
N ASN A 192 -5.83 2.41 3.11
CA ASN A 192 -6.63 3.08 4.15
C ASN A 192 -8.00 3.55 3.66
N ASP A 193 -8.33 3.33 2.38
CA ASP A 193 -9.66 3.58 1.85
C ASP A 193 -10.61 2.45 2.25
N PRO A 194 -11.71 2.74 3.00
CA PRO A 194 -12.74 1.74 3.34
C PRO A 194 -13.27 0.98 2.13
N TRP A 195 -13.18 1.58 0.94
CA TRP A 195 -13.68 1.03 -0.32
C TRP A 195 -12.66 0.22 -1.10
N SER A 196 -11.36 0.29 -0.77
CA SER A 196 -10.26 -0.46 -1.42
C SER A 196 -10.42 -1.98 -1.36
N LYS A 197 -11.27 -2.48 -0.46
CA LYS A 197 -11.60 -3.92 -0.32
C LYS A 197 -12.77 -4.36 -1.21
N SER A 198 -13.58 -3.41 -1.69
CA SER A 198 -14.86 -3.67 -2.39
C SER A 198 -14.82 -3.41 -3.91
N VAL A 199 -13.80 -2.69 -4.34
CA VAL A 199 -13.41 -2.50 -5.73
C VAL A 199 -12.04 -3.15 -5.85
N HIS A 200 -11.79 -3.94 -6.91
CA HIS A 200 -10.49 -4.61 -7.06
C HIS A 200 -9.36 -3.62 -6.79
N ARG A 201 -8.47 -3.97 -5.84
CA ARG A 201 -7.24 -3.23 -5.60
C ARG A 201 -6.52 -3.12 -6.94
N LEU A 202 -6.44 -1.90 -7.50
CA LEU A 202 -5.53 -1.66 -8.61
C LEU A 202 -4.11 -1.81 -8.02
N PRO A 203 -3.33 -2.81 -8.46
CA PRO A 203 -1.95 -2.94 -8.07
C PRO A 203 -1.20 -1.87 -8.86
N GLY A 204 -1.20 -0.65 -8.36
CA GLY A 204 -0.76 0.48 -9.17
C GLY A 204 0.01 1.44 -8.31
N THR A 205 1.31 1.50 -8.56
CA THR A 205 2.10 2.69 -8.26
C THR A 205 2.11 3.65 -9.44
N ASP A 206 1.40 3.35 -10.53
CA ASP A 206 1.37 4.15 -11.76
C ASP A 206 0.81 5.56 -11.55
N LEU A 207 -0.28 5.72 -10.78
CA LEU A 207 -0.80 7.04 -10.46
C LEU A 207 0.20 7.81 -9.60
N LEU A 208 0.82 7.13 -8.64
CA LEU A 208 1.87 7.73 -7.81
C LEU A 208 3.05 8.17 -8.69
N ALA A 209 3.55 7.31 -9.58
CA ALA A 209 4.64 7.63 -10.51
C ALA A 209 4.30 8.88 -11.34
N GLN A 210 3.12 8.91 -11.95
CA GLN A 210 2.71 10.05 -12.76
C GLN A 210 2.53 11.33 -11.93
N LEU A 211 1.97 11.22 -10.73
CA LEU A 211 1.86 12.35 -9.80
C LEU A 211 3.25 12.90 -9.43
N LEU A 212 4.22 12.03 -9.16
CA LEU A 212 5.59 12.44 -8.83
C LEU A 212 6.26 13.17 -9.99
N ASP A 213 6.17 12.62 -11.21
CA ASP A 213 6.71 13.25 -12.42
C ASP A 213 6.09 14.64 -12.63
N ASP A 214 4.75 14.74 -12.51
CA ASP A 214 4.01 15.99 -12.69
C ASP A 214 4.36 17.05 -11.63
N LEU A 215 4.61 16.64 -10.38
CA LEU A 215 5.02 17.56 -9.31
C LEU A 215 6.44 18.08 -9.50
N ILE A 216 7.36 17.22 -9.97
CA ILE A 216 8.74 17.62 -10.28
C ILE A 216 8.77 18.64 -11.42
N ASP A 217 7.97 18.42 -12.46
CA ASP A 217 7.84 19.35 -13.58
C ASP A 217 7.22 20.69 -13.16
N LEU A 218 6.30 20.67 -12.17
CA LEU A 218 5.61 21.86 -11.69
C LEU A 218 6.48 22.72 -10.76
N ASP A 219 7.04 22.10 -9.71
CA ASP A 219 7.95 22.75 -8.77
C ASP A 219 8.97 21.73 -8.21
N PRO A 220 10.18 21.67 -8.77
CA PRO A 220 11.21 20.75 -8.31
C PRO A 220 11.80 21.13 -6.95
N THR A 221 11.46 22.31 -6.40
CA THR A 221 12.00 22.82 -5.13
C THR A 221 11.09 22.57 -3.93
N GLU A 222 9.84 22.16 -4.17
CA GLU A 222 8.86 21.90 -3.11
C GLU A 222 9.10 20.53 -2.46
N ASN A 223 8.97 20.45 -1.13
CA ASN A 223 9.33 19.26 -0.35
C ASN A 223 8.13 18.42 0.07
N TRP A 224 7.28 18.07 -0.88
CA TRP A 224 6.06 17.26 -0.67
C TRP A 224 6.36 15.87 -0.07
N LEU A 225 7.59 15.34 -0.22
CA LEU A 225 8.03 14.10 0.41
C LEU A 225 8.17 14.18 1.94
N GLU A 226 8.32 15.38 2.53
CA GLU A 226 8.40 15.54 3.99
C GLU A 226 7.14 15.07 4.72
N ARG A 227 6.01 14.92 4.02
CA ARG A 227 4.76 14.44 4.61
C ARG A 227 4.55 12.94 4.45
N VAL A 228 5.34 12.27 3.62
CA VAL A 228 5.27 10.82 3.44
C VAL A 228 5.79 10.11 4.69
N ASN A 229 5.00 9.20 5.26
CA ASN A 229 5.41 8.41 6.41
C ASN A 229 6.18 7.16 5.95
N PHE A 230 7.48 7.31 5.67
CA PHE A 230 8.34 6.21 5.25
C PHE A 230 8.40 5.06 6.26
N SER A 231 8.29 5.34 7.57
CA SER A 231 8.23 4.28 8.59
C SER A 231 6.98 3.42 8.44
N TYR A 232 5.82 4.00 8.14
CA TYR A 232 4.60 3.25 7.87
C TYR A 232 4.75 2.36 6.62
N LEU A 233 5.35 2.89 5.54
CA LEU A 233 5.58 2.10 4.32
C LEU A 233 6.50 0.91 4.60
N ALA A 234 7.57 1.14 5.37
CA ALA A 234 8.53 0.11 5.75
C ALA A 234 7.93 -0.96 6.68
N GLU A 235 7.14 -0.53 7.67
CA GLU A 235 6.40 -1.38 8.62
C GLU A 235 5.42 -2.34 7.93
N ASN A 236 4.72 -1.86 6.90
CA ASN A 236 3.67 -2.60 6.22
C ASN A 236 4.17 -3.34 4.96
N GLY A 237 5.47 -3.31 4.67
CA GLY A 237 6.01 -4.04 3.51
C GLY A 237 5.63 -3.44 2.16
N LEU A 238 5.31 -2.13 2.10
CA LEU A 238 4.86 -1.43 0.87
C LEU A 238 6.05 -1.08 -0.02
N VAL A 239 6.79 -2.11 -0.46
CA VAL A 239 8.06 -1.96 -1.20
C VAL A 239 7.85 -1.33 -2.57
N ASP A 240 6.79 -1.71 -3.28
CA ASP A 240 6.50 -1.18 -4.61
C ASP A 240 6.34 0.35 -4.57
N ILE A 241 5.70 0.88 -3.52
CA ILE A 241 5.52 2.32 -3.27
C ILE A 241 6.87 2.98 -2.99
N LEU A 242 7.69 2.37 -2.12
CA LEU A 242 9.04 2.85 -1.82
C LEU A 242 9.90 2.93 -3.09
N GLU A 243 9.95 1.87 -3.88
CA GLU A 243 10.74 1.82 -5.13
C GLU A 243 10.24 2.83 -6.16
N THR A 244 8.92 3.05 -6.24
CA THR A 244 8.35 4.07 -7.13
C THR A 244 8.76 5.48 -6.73
N ILE A 245 8.71 5.81 -5.43
CA ILE A 245 9.20 7.09 -4.91
C ILE A 245 10.68 7.26 -5.23
N HIS A 246 11.50 6.22 -5.02
CA HIS A 246 12.93 6.30 -5.34
C HIS A 246 13.18 6.55 -6.82
N LYS A 247 12.50 5.80 -7.69
CA LYS A 247 12.70 5.87 -9.14
C LYS A 247 12.34 7.23 -9.72
N HIS A 248 11.22 7.81 -9.28
CA HIS A 248 10.68 9.05 -9.86
C HIS A 248 11.12 10.29 -9.08
N ALA A 249 11.37 10.17 -7.78
CA ALA A 249 11.59 11.31 -6.88
C ALA A 249 12.80 11.15 -5.96
N GLY A 250 13.69 10.20 -6.24
CA GLY A 250 14.83 9.88 -5.38
C GLY A 250 15.73 11.07 -5.06
N SER A 251 15.95 11.95 -6.04
CA SER A 251 16.75 13.18 -5.88
C SER A 251 16.11 14.22 -4.96
N CYS A 252 14.78 14.19 -4.81
CA CYS A 252 14.01 15.12 -4.00
C CYS A 252 13.80 14.61 -2.57
N ILE A 253 14.22 13.38 -2.25
CA ILE A 253 14.08 12.83 -0.90
C ILE A 253 14.96 13.65 0.05
N PRO A 254 14.39 14.24 1.11
CA PRO A 254 15.18 14.94 2.11
C PRO A 254 16.03 13.95 2.91
N MET A 255 17.27 13.70 2.45
CA MET A 255 18.26 12.92 3.19
C MET A 255 18.85 13.78 4.33
N LEU A 256 18.20 13.77 5.49
CA LEU A 256 18.78 14.40 6.67
C LEU A 256 19.73 13.42 7.38
N VAL A 257 21.03 13.72 7.28
CA VAL A 257 22.15 12.90 7.78
C VAL A 257 22.18 12.76 9.30
N LYS A 258 21.41 13.54 10.08
CA LYS A 258 21.35 13.38 11.55
C LYS A 258 19.97 13.79 12.10
N PRO A 259 19.35 12.97 12.97
CA PRO A 259 18.27 13.44 13.80
C PRO A 259 18.84 14.51 14.75
N LYS A 260 18.55 15.80 14.48
CA LYS A 260 18.77 16.84 15.49
C LYS A 260 17.90 16.49 16.69
N TYR A 261 18.53 16.28 17.84
CA TYR A 261 17.93 16.06 19.17
C TYR A 261 16.41 16.18 19.19
N ILE A 262 15.73 15.04 19.07
CA ILE A 262 14.27 14.97 19.03
C ILE A 262 13.77 15.27 20.44
N SER A 263 13.18 16.45 20.61
CA SER A 263 12.36 16.75 21.78
C SER A 263 11.21 15.76 21.84
N LYS A 264 10.81 15.35 23.05
CA LYS A 264 9.83 14.29 23.35
C LYS A 264 8.42 14.49 22.76
N TYR A 265 8.18 15.53 21.96
CA TYR A 265 6.87 15.97 21.51
C TYR A 265 6.71 16.16 19.99
N GLN A 266 7.68 15.83 19.14
CA GLN A 266 7.49 15.92 17.68
C GLN A 266 7.49 14.54 17.01
N SER A 267 6.28 14.12 16.65
CA SER A 267 5.87 12.97 15.83
C SER A 267 6.36 13.00 14.37
N GLN A 268 7.50 13.64 14.10
CA GLN A 268 8.09 13.79 12.76
C GLN A 268 9.08 12.67 12.40
N SER A 269 9.45 11.80 13.34
CA SER A 269 10.45 10.74 13.11
C SER A 269 10.03 9.72 12.05
N GLY A 270 8.74 9.45 11.90
CA GLY A 270 8.22 8.49 10.91
C GLY A 270 8.27 8.99 9.46
N ARG A 271 8.43 10.31 9.27
CA ARG A 271 8.39 10.95 7.95
C ARG A 271 9.76 11.12 7.29
N GLN A 272 10.82 10.86 8.05
CA GLN A 272 12.18 10.92 7.53
C GLN A 272 12.61 9.53 7.10
N LEU A 273 13.22 9.45 5.92
CA LEU A 273 13.86 8.23 5.46
C LEU A 273 15.26 8.14 6.09
N ASN A 274 15.39 7.40 7.19
CA ASN A 274 16.64 7.31 7.95
C ASN A 274 16.81 5.96 8.66
N GLU A 275 17.80 5.86 9.55
CA GLU A 275 18.06 4.66 10.35
C GLU A 275 16.85 4.21 11.17
N HIS A 276 15.99 5.12 11.64
CA HIS A 276 14.76 4.76 12.35
C HIS A 276 13.77 4.01 11.45
N THR A 277 13.64 4.37 10.17
CA THR A 277 12.84 3.62 9.20
C THR A 277 13.32 2.17 9.07
N MET A 278 14.65 1.98 9.04
CA MET A 278 15.27 0.65 9.02
C MET A 278 14.97 -0.14 10.30
N MET A 279 15.05 0.50 11.48
CA MET A 279 14.67 -0.15 12.75
C MET A 279 13.21 -0.62 12.75
N VAL A 280 12.29 0.20 12.25
CA VAL A 280 10.86 -0.13 12.16
C VAL A 280 10.62 -1.34 11.24
N ALA A 281 11.31 -1.40 10.09
CA ALA A 281 11.25 -2.54 9.19
C ALA A 281 11.74 -3.83 9.87
N ILE A 282 12.83 -3.75 10.66
CA ILE A 282 13.40 -4.87 11.41
C ILE A 282 12.44 -5.35 12.50
N GLN A 283 11.84 -4.44 13.27
CA GLN A 283 10.88 -4.79 14.33
C GLN A 283 9.68 -5.56 13.79
N ASN A 284 9.25 -5.23 12.57
CA ASN A 284 8.14 -5.88 11.88
C ASN A 284 8.58 -7.03 10.96
N LYS A 285 9.87 -7.41 10.99
CA LYS A 285 10.45 -8.49 10.20
C LYS A 285 10.20 -8.38 8.68
N GLN A 286 10.09 -7.16 8.16
CA GLN A 286 9.77 -6.89 6.75
C GLN A 286 11.02 -6.99 5.88
N ILE A 287 11.40 -8.21 5.48
CA ILE A 287 12.68 -8.45 4.78
C ILE A 287 12.81 -7.70 3.45
N ASN A 288 11.73 -7.59 2.68
CA ASN A 288 11.75 -6.89 1.39
C ASN A 288 11.89 -5.37 1.60
N SER A 289 11.26 -4.80 2.64
CA SER A 289 11.49 -3.41 3.04
C SER A 289 12.95 -3.19 3.42
N ILE A 290 13.53 -4.08 4.23
CA ILE A 290 14.95 -3.98 4.62
C ILE A 290 15.87 -4.05 3.41
N ARG A 291 15.59 -4.96 2.45
CA ARG A 291 16.34 -5.07 1.20
C ARG A 291 16.26 -3.78 0.39
N CYS A 292 15.06 -3.21 0.23
CA CYS A 292 14.84 -1.96 -0.48
C CYS A 292 15.57 -0.79 0.21
N LEU A 293 15.38 -0.60 1.52
CA LEU A 293 16.07 0.44 2.29
C LEU A 293 17.59 0.33 2.20
N TYR A 294 18.13 -0.90 2.20
CA TYR A 294 19.57 -1.14 2.12
C TYR A 294 20.13 -0.95 0.70
N LYS A 295 19.54 -1.59 -0.31
CA LYS A 295 20.08 -1.65 -1.67
C LYS A 295 19.67 -0.48 -2.57
N VAL A 296 18.47 0.06 -2.37
CA VAL A 296 17.90 1.12 -3.21
C VAL A 296 18.18 2.49 -2.58
N PHE A 297 17.86 2.62 -1.29
CA PHE A 297 18.04 3.90 -0.57
C PHE A 297 19.39 4.05 0.12
N ASN A 298 20.26 3.04 0.06
CA ASN A 298 21.60 3.05 0.66
C ASN A 298 21.61 3.37 2.17
N ILE A 299 20.57 2.98 2.90
CA ILE A 299 20.52 3.14 4.37
C ILE A 299 21.31 1.99 5.00
N PRO A 300 22.45 2.27 5.66
CA PRO A 300 23.30 1.21 6.19
C PRO A 300 22.65 0.47 7.37
N LEU A 301 22.93 -0.83 7.48
CA LEU A 301 22.64 -1.59 8.69
C LEU A 301 23.70 -1.28 9.75
N SER A 302 23.39 -0.37 10.66
CA SER A 302 24.25 -0.04 11.79
C SER A 302 24.41 -1.20 12.77
N HIS A 303 25.36 -1.06 13.70
CA HIS A 303 25.49 -1.99 14.83
C HIS A 303 24.17 -2.10 15.62
N ALA A 304 23.48 -0.98 15.87
CA ALA A 304 22.20 -0.97 16.58
C ALA A 304 21.13 -1.79 15.84
N ASN A 305 21.06 -1.67 14.51
CA ASN A 305 20.17 -2.47 13.67
C ASN A 305 20.48 -3.96 13.77
N LEU A 306 21.76 -4.35 13.71
CA LEU A 306 22.18 -5.76 13.82
C LEU A 306 21.87 -6.34 15.22
N MET A 307 22.03 -5.56 16.28
CA MET A 307 21.64 -5.99 17.63
C MET A 307 20.12 -6.16 17.74
N LEU A 308 19.34 -5.29 17.10
CA LEU A 308 17.88 -5.39 17.07
C LEU A 308 17.42 -6.65 16.34
N VAL A 309 18.05 -6.99 15.21
CA VAL A 309 17.78 -8.23 14.46
C VAL A 309 18.05 -9.45 15.35
N ALA A 310 19.21 -9.51 16.01
CA ALA A 310 19.54 -10.62 16.90
C ALA A 310 18.51 -10.83 18.01
N ARG A 311 17.92 -9.73 18.52
CA ARG A 311 16.88 -9.75 19.57
C ARG A 311 15.50 -10.20 19.07
N THR A 312 15.30 -10.34 17.76
CA THR A 312 14.07 -10.96 17.25
C THR A 312 14.02 -12.46 17.56
N CYS A 313 15.16 -13.08 17.88
CA CYS A 313 15.31 -14.51 18.14
C CYS A 313 14.70 -15.38 17.03
N ASP A 314 14.81 -14.92 15.78
CA ASP A 314 14.20 -15.54 14.60
C ASP A 314 15.32 -15.91 13.61
N LEU A 315 15.72 -17.19 13.64
CA LEU A 315 16.80 -17.70 12.81
C LEU A 315 16.51 -17.56 11.30
N PRO A 316 15.33 -17.94 10.77
CA PRO A 316 14.97 -17.67 9.38
C PRO A 316 15.10 -16.20 8.98
N PHE A 317 14.65 -15.28 9.84
CA PHE A 317 14.76 -13.84 9.57
C PHE A 317 16.23 -13.36 9.55
N ILE A 318 17.06 -13.84 10.47
CA ILE A 318 18.50 -13.51 10.50
C ILE A 318 19.21 -14.02 9.24
N ILE A 319 18.91 -15.25 8.82
CA ILE A 319 19.45 -15.84 7.58
C ILE A 319 19.02 -14.99 6.38
N ALA A 320 17.74 -14.63 6.31
CA ALA A 320 17.22 -13.80 5.22
C ALA A 320 17.91 -12.42 5.18
N LEU A 321 18.19 -11.81 6.33
CA LEU A 321 18.93 -10.56 6.42
C LEU A 321 20.39 -10.70 5.96
N HIS A 322 21.04 -11.81 6.32
CA HIS A 322 22.40 -12.09 5.89
C HIS A 322 22.50 -12.16 4.36
N ASN A 323 21.51 -12.78 3.71
CA ASN A 323 21.44 -12.90 2.24
C ASN A 323 21.26 -11.57 1.50
N ILE A 324 20.88 -10.48 2.18
CA ILE A 324 20.83 -9.15 1.55
C ILE A 324 22.25 -8.66 1.22
N GLU A 325 23.25 -9.02 2.04
CA GLU A 325 24.67 -8.74 1.77
C GLU A 325 25.55 -9.63 2.65
N PRO A 326 25.96 -10.80 2.12
CA PRO A 326 26.76 -11.76 2.87
C PRO A 326 28.14 -11.21 3.27
N GLU A 327 28.74 -10.39 2.41
CA GLU A 327 30.12 -9.87 2.53
C GLU A 327 30.31 -8.87 3.69
N ALA A 328 29.23 -8.29 4.23
CA ALA A 328 29.29 -7.41 5.39
C ALA A 328 29.39 -8.17 6.74
N GLY A 329 29.45 -9.51 6.68
CA GLY A 329 29.33 -10.50 7.76
C GLY A 329 28.60 -10.04 9.02
N ARG A 330 27.40 -9.58 8.73
CA ARG A 330 26.29 -9.34 9.64
C ARG A 330 26.03 -10.54 10.55
N LEU A 331 26.11 -11.76 10.00
CA LEU A 331 25.89 -13.01 10.72
C LEU A 331 26.90 -13.19 11.86
N TYR A 332 28.17 -12.84 11.64
CA TYR A 332 29.20 -12.90 12.68
C TYR A 332 28.96 -11.87 13.79
N THR A 333 28.55 -10.64 13.41
CA THR A 333 28.18 -9.61 14.39
C THR A 333 26.99 -10.06 15.25
N ILE A 334 25.98 -10.68 14.65
CA ILE A 334 24.83 -11.26 15.35
C ILE A 334 25.28 -12.42 16.25
N PHE A 335 26.12 -13.31 15.76
CA PHE A 335 26.69 -14.41 16.54
C PHE A 335 27.38 -13.93 17.81
N LEU A 336 28.30 -12.96 17.68
CA LEU A 336 29.00 -12.37 18.82
C LEU A 336 28.03 -11.75 19.84
N HIS A 337 26.93 -11.16 19.38
CA HIS A 337 25.89 -10.66 20.29
C HIS A 337 25.19 -11.80 21.03
N VAL A 338 24.73 -12.81 20.30
CA VAL A 338 23.96 -13.95 20.82
C VAL A 338 24.70 -14.70 21.94
N VAL A 339 26.03 -14.81 21.83
CA VAL A 339 26.90 -15.45 22.85
C VAL A 339 27.43 -14.48 23.91
N SER A 340 27.15 -13.18 23.80
CA SER A 340 27.61 -12.18 24.76
C SER A 340 26.74 -12.16 26.02
N PHE A 341 27.34 -11.73 27.14
CA PHE A 341 26.60 -11.46 28.37
C PHE A 341 25.45 -10.43 28.16
N ASN A 342 25.65 -9.44 27.28
CA ASN A 342 24.68 -8.35 27.06
C ASN A 342 23.36 -8.84 26.47
N PHE A 343 23.39 -9.89 25.64
CA PHE A 343 22.18 -10.49 25.09
C PHE A 343 21.33 -11.11 26.20
N GLY A 344 21.95 -11.72 27.22
CA GLY A 344 21.26 -12.24 28.40
C GLY A 344 20.61 -11.20 29.31
N LEU A 345 20.95 -9.92 29.18
CA LEU A 345 20.29 -8.84 29.94
C LEU A 345 18.94 -8.44 29.34
N HIS A 346 18.69 -8.77 28.08
CA HIS A 346 17.49 -8.33 27.34
C HIS A 346 16.33 -9.32 27.46
N PHE A 347 16.60 -10.51 27.97
CA PHE A 347 15.64 -11.57 28.12
C PHE A 347 15.64 -12.06 29.58
N PRO A 348 14.50 -12.47 30.13
CA PRO A 348 14.45 -13.11 31.43
C PRO A 348 15.45 -14.27 31.49
N PRO A 349 16.15 -14.49 32.62
CA PRO A 349 17.15 -15.56 32.76
C PRO A 349 16.62 -16.98 32.44
N ASN A 350 15.31 -17.16 32.46
CA ASN A 350 14.62 -18.43 32.26
C ASN A 350 13.82 -18.48 30.94
N ASP A 351 14.04 -17.56 30.00
CA ASP A 351 13.34 -17.54 28.72
C ASP A 351 13.72 -18.77 27.85
N PRO A 352 12.80 -19.74 27.66
CA PRO A 352 13.09 -20.96 26.91
C PRO A 352 13.25 -20.69 25.41
N GLN A 353 12.59 -19.67 24.87
CA GLN A 353 12.66 -19.31 23.46
C GLN A 353 14.06 -18.80 23.12
N CYS A 354 14.66 -18.00 24.01
CA CYS A 354 16.05 -17.58 23.85
C CYS A 354 17.06 -18.73 23.99
N TYR A 355 16.81 -19.68 24.88
CA TYR A 355 17.64 -20.88 25.00
C TYR A 355 17.65 -21.68 23.69
N ILE A 356 16.45 -21.96 23.16
CA ILE A 356 16.27 -22.73 21.92
C ILE A 356 16.92 -21.99 20.76
N PHE A 357 16.59 -20.70 20.59
CA PHE A 357 17.16 -19.87 19.54
C PHE A 357 18.70 -19.83 19.59
N ARG A 358 19.32 -19.65 20.76
CA ARG A 358 20.78 -19.66 20.90
C ARG A 358 21.39 -20.98 20.46
N LYS A 359 20.78 -22.09 20.87
CA LYS A 359 21.26 -23.43 20.52
C LYS A 359 21.19 -23.62 19.01
N GLU A 360 20.02 -23.39 18.41
CA GLU A 360 19.79 -23.50 16.96
C GLU A 360 20.72 -22.58 16.17
N PHE A 361 20.89 -21.34 16.60
CA PHE A 361 21.75 -20.36 15.95
C PHE A 361 23.23 -20.77 15.99
N ILE A 362 23.73 -21.27 17.13
CA ILE A 362 25.11 -21.75 17.27
C ILE A 362 25.32 -23.02 16.43
N ASP A 363 24.38 -23.97 16.48
CA ASP A 363 24.44 -25.20 15.70
C ASP A 363 24.45 -24.91 14.19
N HIS A 364 23.77 -23.82 13.77
CA HIS A 364 23.80 -23.34 12.39
C HIS A 364 25.12 -22.64 12.00
N VAL A 365 25.73 -21.85 12.90
CA VAL A 365 26.94 -21.06 12.59
C VAL A 365 28.24 -21.88 12.74
N LYS A 366 28.28 -22.88 13.64
CA LYS A 366 29.46 -23.73 13.87
C LYS A 366 30.04 -24.37 12.59
N PRO A 367 29.23 -24.99 11.70
CA PRO A 367 29.74 -25.61 10.47
C PRO A 367 30.34 -24.61 9.48
N LEU A 368 30.04 -23.32 9.62
CA LEU A 368 30.43 -22.28 8.66
C LEU A 368 31.84 -21.71 8.93
N ASN A 369 32.61 -22.29 9.87
CA ASN A 369 33.96 -21.87 10.26
C ASN A 369 34.10 -20.39 10.68
N PHE A 370 33.00 -19.71 11.00
CA PHE A 370 33.01 -18.33 11.50
C PHE A 370 33.57 -18.19 12.92
N ILE A 371 33.80 -19.29 13.63
CA ILE A 371 34.19 -19.33 15.03
C ILE A 371 35.66 -19.75 15.12
N ASN A 372 36.49 -18.95 15.78
CA ASN A 372 37.86 -19.38 16.04
C ASN A 372 37.88 -20.53 17.07
N LYS A 373 38.91 -21.38 17.01
CA LYS A 373 39.01 -22.59 17.87
C LYS A 373 38.97 -22.29 19.37
N ILE A 374 39.46 -21.11 19.80
CA ILE A 374 39.47 -20.69 21.20
C ILE A 374 38.04 -20.39 21.70
N LEU A 375 37.28 -19.61 20.92
CA LEU A 375 35.89 -19.28 21.22
C LEU A 375 35.00 -20.52 21.14
N GLU A 376 35.27 -21.41 20.18
CA GLU A 376 34.61 -22.70 20.06
C GLU A 376 34.83 -23.58 21.30
N GLN A 377 36.08 -23.68 21.77
CA GLN A 377 36.41 -24.38 23.02
C GLN A 377 35.71 -23.78 24.23
N GLN A 378 35.66 -22.44 24.34
CA GLN A 378 34.95 -21.75 25.42
C GLN A 378 33.44 -22.05 25.38
N ILE A 379 32.82 -21.98 24.20
CA ILE A 379 31.40 -22.29 24.01
C ILE A 379 31.13 -23.74 24.42
N ASN A 380 31.90 -24.70 23.91
CA ASN A 380 31.70 -26.12 24.20
C ASN A 380 31.92 -26.46 25.68
N THR A 381 32.91 -25.83 26.32
CA THR A 381 33.21 -26.04 27.75
C THR A 381 32.11 -25.43 28.64
N ASP A 382 31.68 -24.20 28.38
CA ASP A 382 30.63 -23.55 29.17
C ASP A 382 29.26 -24.25 28.96
N PHE A 383 28.95 -24.67 27.72
CA PHE A 383 27.73 -25.47 27.43
C PHE A 383 27.68 -26.77 28.24
N SER A 384 28.82 -27.44 28.39
CA SER A 384 28.93 -28.71 29.13
C SER A 384 28.64 -28.54 30.63
N ILE A 385 28.79 -27.31 31.15
CA ILE A 385 28.54 -26.96 32.56
C ILE A 385 27.08 -26.47 32.77
N GLY A 386 26.23 -26.53 31.74
CA GLY A 386 24.83 -26.09 31.82
C GLY A 386 24.68 -24.58 32.05
N LYS A 387 25.77 -23.81 31.86
CA LYS A 387 25.82 -22.35 32.01
C LYS A 387 26.17 -21.76 30.65
N TRP A 388 25.28 -20.94 30.09
CA TRP A 388 25.58 -20.25 28.84
C TRP A 388 26.84 -19.39 28.95
N PRO A 389 27.68 -19.33 27.89
CA PRO A 389 28.92 -18.58 27.92
C PRO A 389 28.63 -17.12 28.30
N ARG A 390 29.13 -16.68 29.45
CA ARG A 390 29.01 -15.26 29.87
C ARG A 390 30.24 -14.51 29.38
N ILE A 391 30.47 -14.57 28.08
CA ILE A 391 31.62 -13.92 27.48
C ILE A 391 31.41 -12.42 27.63
N LYS A 392 32.30 -11.76 28.38
CA LYS A 392 32.38 -10.30 28.47
C LYS A 392 32.94 -9.76 27.16
N TYR A 393 32.23 -9.97 26.07
CA TYR A 393 32.53 -9.35 24.80
C TYR A 393 31.76 -8.03 24.73
N GLN A 394 32.49 -6.91 24.74
CA GLN A 394 31.94 -5.60 24.41
C GLN A 394 32.54 -5.19 23.07
N PRO A 395 31.74 -5.09 21.99
CA PRO A 395 32.21 -4.49 20.75
C PRO A 395 32.41 -2.98 20.99
N ARG A 396 33.58 -2.61 21.53
CA ARG A 396 33.97 -1.21 21.75
C ARG A 396 34.73 -0.73 20.53
N ASN A 397 34.02 -0.23 19.51
CA ASN A 397 34.56 0.38 18.29
C ASN A 397 35.82 -0.31 17.70
N ALA A 398 35.62 -1.20 16.74
CA ALA A 398 36.60 -1.39 15.68
C ALA A 398 35.84 -1.48 14.35
N GLN A 399 35.78 -0.35 13.66
CA GLN A 399 35.21 -0.06 12.33
C GLN A 399 35.83 -0.89 11.19
N HIS A 400 36.36 -2.06 11.53
CA HIS A 400 37.45 -2.77 10.89
C HIS A 400 37.22 -4.29 10.88
N HIS A 401 36.29 -4.84 11.68
CA HIS A 401 36.02 -6.28 11.70
C HIS A 401 35.55 -6.83 10.33
N PHE A 402 35.14 -5.94 9.40
CA PHE A 402 34.89 -6.27 7.99
C PHE A 402 35.71 -5.50 6.95
N THR A 403 36.63 -4.60 7.30
CA THR A 403 37.65 -4.22 6.29
C THR A 403 38.52 -5.44 5.93
N ILE A 404 38.52 -6.44 6.82
CA ILE A 404 39.29 -7.70 6.83
C ILE A 404 38.77 -8.78 5.87
N PHE A 405 37.50 -8.73 5.43
CA PHE A 405 37.02 -9.58 4.33
C PHE A 405 37.24 -8.94 2.96
N GLN A 406 37.59 -7.64 2.92
CA GLN A 406 37.71 -6.83 1.70
C GLN A 406 39.15 -6.60 1.21
N GLN A 407 40.19 -7.21 1.80
CA GLN A 407 41.58 -7.09 1.31
C GLN A 407 42.26 -8.40 0.91
N SER A 408 41.75 -9.57 1.27
CA SER A 408 42.36 -10.86 0.91
C SER A 408 41.70 -11.44 -0.34
N GLY A 409 42.00 -10.81 -1.48
CA GLY A 409 41.80 -11.37 -2.81
C GLY A 409 42.72 -12.56 -3.13
N ASP A 410 43.15 -13.34 -2.14
CA ASP A 410 44.02 -14.52 -2.32
C ASP A 410 43.79 -15.65 -1.28
N ASP A 411 42.94 -15.47 -0.26
CA ASP A 411 42.71 -16.51 0.77
C ASP A 411 41.32 -17.16 0.59
N THR A 412 41.30 -18.24 -0.20
CA THR A 412 40.12 -19.00 -0.64
C THR A 412 39.42 -19.83 0.45
N ASN A 413 39.49 -19.45 1.73
CA ASN A 413 38.96 -20.25 2.85
C ASN A 413 37.71 -19.69 3.52
N ILE A 414 37.12 -18.61 3.01
CA ILE A 414 35.78 -18.19 3.43
C ILE A 414 34.79 -18.84 2.46
N PRO A 415 34.02 -19.85 2.89
CA PRO A 415 33.07 -20.50 2.00
C PRO A 415 32.05 -19.46 1.54
N SER A 416 31.94 -19.28 0.22
CA SER A 416 30.77 -18.62 -0.34
C SER A 416 29.57 -19.46 0.06
N LEU A 417 28.63 -18.87 0.79
CA LEU A 417 27.39 -19.54 1.14
C LEU A 417 26.57 -19.73 -0.13
N SER A 418 26.75 -20.86 -0.83
CA SER A 418 25.73 -21.36 -1.74
C SER A 418 24.75 -22.17 -0.90
N PHE A 419 23.51 -21.72 -0.90
CA PHE A 419 22.39 -22.43 -0.28
C PHE A 419 21.63 -23.09 -1.43
N ASP A 420 21.65 -24.44 -1.49
CA ASP A 420 20.73 -25.20 -2.35
C ASP A 420 19.29 -25.11 -1.83
#